data_AF-A0A7W0G0X2-F1
#
_entry.id   AF-A0A7W0G0X2-F1
#
_cell.length_a   1.000
_cell.length_b   1.000
_cell.length_c   1.000
_cell.angle_alpha   90.00
_cell.angle_beta   90.00
_cell.angle_gamma   90.00
#
_symmetry.space_group_name_H-M   'P 1'
#
loop_
_entity.id
_entity.type
_entity.pdbx_description
1 polymer ?
#
loop_
_entity_poly.entity_id
_entity_poly.type
_entity_poly.pdbx_seq_one_letter_code
_entity_poly.pdbx_strand_id
1 'polypeptide(L)' 'LEALLRECEDAMAGAPLSARRALALVAQLRELERELGIRMRAREIRQAEAR' A
#
# COMPACT_ATOMS: atom_id res chain seq x y z
N LEU A 1 3.11 0.24 -12.25
CA LEU A 1 2.12 0.98 -11.45
C LEU A 1 0.71 0.46 -11.67
N GLU A 2 0.18 0.51 -12.88
CA GLU A 2 -1.20 0.06 -13.19
C GLU A 2 -1.51 -1.36 -12.72
N ALA A 3 -0.65 -2.35 -13.01
CA ALA A 3 -0.85 -3.72 -12.54
C ALA A 3 -0.87 -3.85 -11.01
N LEU A 4 -0.02 -3.10 -10.30
CA LEU A 4 0.01 -3.07 -8.83
C LEU A 4 -1.29 -2.51 -8.28
N LEU A 5 -1.76 -1.39 -8.84
CA LEU A 5 -3.02 -0.77 -8.42
C LEU A 5 -4.22 -1.68 -8.73
N ARG A 6 -4.21 -2.33 -9.90
CA ARG A 6 -5.25 -3.29 -10.29
C ARG A 6 -5.34 -4.47 -9.34
N GLU A 7 -4.22 -5.05 -8.94
CA GLU A 7 -4.21 -6.12 -7.95
C GLU A 7 -4.70 -5.65 -6.57
N CYS A 8 -4.41 -4.40 -6.18
CA CYS A 8 -4.96 -3.82 -4.97
C CYS A 8 -6.49 -3.62 -5.07
N GLU A 9 -6.99 -3.15 -6.22
CA GLU A 9 -8.43 -3.02 -6.47
C GLU A 9 -9.14 -4.37 -6.38
N ASP A 10 -8.60 -5.40 -7.03
CA ASP A 10 -9.15 -6.75 -6.99
C ASP A 10 -9.21 -7.27 -5.55
N ALA A 11 -8.12 -7.08 -4.78
CA ALA A 11 -8.07 -7.47 -3.37
C ALA A 11 -9.10 -6.70 -2.51
N MET A 12 -9.27 -5.38 -2.74
CA MET A 12 -10.29 -4.58 -2.05
C MET A 12 -11.72 -4.99 -2.43
N ALA A 13 -11.93 -5.45 -3.66
CA ALA A 13 -13.20 -6.00 -4.13
C ALA A 13 -13.48 -7.42 -3.59
N GLY A 14 -12.58 -7.99 -2.77
CA GLY A 14 -12.74 -9.30 -2.15
C GLY A 14 -12.19 -10.47 -2.95
N ALA A 15 -11.36 -10.21 -3.98
CA ALA A 15 -10.67 -11.28 -4.68
C ALA A 15 -9.75 -12.06 -3.71
N PRO A 16 -9.63 -13.38 -3.87
CA PRO A 16 -8.78 -14.20 -3.00
C PRO A 16 -7.34 -13.71 -3.04
N LEU A 17 -6.81 -13.34 -1.87
CA LEU A 17 -5.45 -12.85 -1.71
C LEU A 17 -4.73 -13.65 -0.64
N SER A 18 -3.65 -14.34 -1.02
CA SER A 18 -2.82 -15.06 -0.04
C SER A 18 -2.07 -14.08 0.86
N ALA A 19 -1.81 -14.48 2.11
CA ALA A 19 -1.04 -13.66 3.06
C ALA A 19 0.35 -13.27 2.50
N ARG A 20 1.02 -14.20 1.80
CA ARG A 20 2.31 -13.91 1.15
C ARG A 20 2.18 -12.85 0.07
N ARG A 21 1.12 -12.90 -0.75
CA ARG A 21 0.89 -11.89 -1.81
C ARG A 21 0.51 -10.54 -1.19
N ALA A 22 -0.29 -10.53 -0.14
CA ALA A 22 -0.64 -9.31 0.59
C ALA A 22 0.61 -8.58 1.11
N LEU A 23 1.55 -9.30 1.75
CA LEU A 23 2.81 -8.71 2.22
C LEU A 23 3.65 -8.15 1.07
N ALA A 24 3.70 -8.85 -0.07
CA ALA A 24 4.41 -8.39 -1.25
C ALA A 24 3.81 -7.10 -1.83
N LEU A 25 2.47 -7.03 -1.94
CA LEU A 25 1.77 -5.82 -2.40
C LEU A 25 2.04 -4.63 -1.48
N VAL A 26 1.99 -4.83 -0.16
CA VAL A 26 2.33 -3.78 0.81
C VAL A 26 3.77 -3.30 0.65
N ALA A 27 4.73 -4.20 0.40
CA ALA A 27 6.13 -3.82 0.18
C ALA A 27 6.30 -2.98 -1.10
N GLN A 28 5.65 -3.39 -2.20
CA GLN A 28 5.68 -2.67 -3.48
C GLN A 28 4.99 -1.31 -3.40
N LEU A 29 3.82 -1.21 -2.74
CA LEU A 29 3.16 0.07 -2.49
C LEU A 29 4.06 1.01 -1.68
N ARG A 30 4.71 0.48 -0.65
CA ARG A 30 5.66 1.22 0.18
C ARG A 30 6.86 1.73 -0.62
N GLU A 31 7.36 0.97 -1.57
CA GLU A 31 8.46 1.38 -2.46
C GLU A 31 8.01 2.49 -3.39
N LEU A 32 6.86 2.30 -4.04
CA LEU A 32 6.22 3.32 -4.88
C LEU A 32 5.98 4.64 -4.11
N GLU A 33 5.48 4.59 -2.88
CA GLU A 33 5.30 5.78 -2.04
C GLU A 33 6.64 6.49 -1.73
N ARG A 34 7.77 5.78 -1.68
CA ARG A 34 9.10 6.41 -1.54
C ARG A 34 9.49 7.11 -2.83
N GLU A 35 9.36 6.42 -3.96
CA GLU A 35 9.72 6.95 -5.28
C GLU A 35 8.91 8.21 -5.61
N LEU A 36 7.63 8.22 -5.25
CA LEU A 36 6.74 9.35 -5.44
C LEU A 36 6.84 10.41 -4.33
N GLY A 37 7.65 10.19 -3.29
CA GLY A 37 7.79 11.12 -2.16
C GLY A 37 6.54 11.25 -1.27
N ILE A 38 5.54 10.37 -1.41
CA ILE A 38 4.25 10.43 -0.71
C ILE A 38 4.38 10.00 0.77
N ARG A 39 5.33 9.09 1.05
CA ARG A 39 6.27 9.25 2.18
C ARG A 39 5.77 9.88 3.48
N MET A 40 5.89 11.20 3.46
CA MET A 40 5.80 12.10 4.61
C MET A 40 4.39 12.12 5.20
N ARG A 41 3.36 12.15 4.35
CA ARG A 41 1.95 12.27 4.78
C ARG A 41 1.48 11.09 5.62
N ALA A 42 1.78 9.86 5.23
CA ALA A 42 1.28 8.67 5.94
C ALA A 42 1.92 8.51 7.34
N ARG A 43 3.19 8.92 7.48
CA ARG A 43 3.87 8.95 8.78
C ARG A 43 3.34 10.09 9.66
N GLU A 44 3.12 11.27 9.09
CA GLU A 44 2.51 12.42 9.78
C GLU A 44 1.11 12.08 10.29
N ILE A 45 0.27 11.43 9.47
CA ILE A 45 -1.09 11.00 9.86
C ILE A 45 -1.04 10.03 11.03
N ARG A 46 -0.21 8.97 10.95
CA ARG A 46 -0.09 8.03 12.09
C ARG A 46 0.48 8.65 13.34
N GLN A 47 1.42 9.60 13.20
CA GLN A 47 1.96 10.34 14.34
C GLN A 47 0.93 11.33 14.91
N ALA A 48 0.01 11.85 14.09
CA ALA A 48 -1.10 12.69 14.52
C ALA A 48 -2.23 11.88 15.19
N GLU A 49 -2.50 10.66 14.73
CA GLU A 49 -3.46 9.73 15.36
C GLU A 49 -2.93 9.15 16.68
N ALA A 50 -1.61 9.05 16.84
CA ALA A 50 -0.96 8.60 18.07
C ALA A 50 -0.72 9.73 19.10
N ARG A 51 -1.11 10.97 18.78
CA ARG A 51 -1.02 12.15 19.65
C ARG A 51 -2.39 12.49 20.23
#